data_AF-A0A162CZK7-F1
#
_entry.id   AF-A0A162CZK7-F1
#
_cell.length_a   1.000
_cell.length_b   1.000
_cell.length_c   1.000
_cell.angle_alpha   90.00
_cell.angle_beta   90.00
_cell.angle_gamma   90.00
#
_symmetry.space_group_name_H-M   'P 1'
#
loop_
_entity.id
_entity.type
_entity.pdbx_description
1 polymer ?
#
loop_
_entity_poly.entity_id
_entity_poly.type
_entity_poly.pdbx_seq_one_letter_code
_entity_poly.pdbx_strand_id
1 'polypeptide(L)'
;KSKEWRNGVLSVILKNQNKCEEKYKKTHIHKWTILDGDVDTLWIESLNTVMDDNKVLTLVSNDRIPLTPSMRLLFEVSNLKNASPATVSRGGVLFINETDIGWNPFVNSWLDRSQPYMKATEDSLSIQYPPINEVAKAVFFRCFQSYI
;
A
#
# COMPACT_ATOMS: atom_id res chain seq x y z
N LYS A 1 13.24 -22.47 -28.86
CA LYS A 1 12.40 -22.04 -27.71
C LYS A 1 11.27 -21.20 -28.30
N SER A 2 10.00 -21.63 -28.17
CA SER A 2 8.87 -20.95 -28.81
C SER A 2 8.73 -19.51 -28.29
N LYS A 3 8.46 -18.56 -29.21
CA LYS A 3 8.17 -17.15 -28.94
C LYS A 3 6.73 -16.99 -28.39
N GLU A 4 6.40 -17.73 -27.34
CA GLU A 4 5.08 -17.61 -26.72
C GLU A 4 5.09 -16.44 -25.73
N TRP A 5 4.17 -15.50 -25.94
CA TRP A 5 3.95 -14.40 -25.02
C TRP A 5 3.45 -14.93 -23.68
N ARG A 6 4.08 -14.50 -22.60
CA ARG A 6 3.64 -14.79 -21.24
C ARG A 6 3.03 -13.54 -20.63
N ASN A 7 1.87 -13.70 -20.01
CA ASN A 7 1.20 -12.60 -19.33
C ASN A 7 1.96 -12.22 -18.07
N GLY A 8 2.08 -10.91 -17.81
CA GLY A 8 2.59 -10.39 -16.55
C GLY A 8 1.57 -10.53 -15.42
N VAL A 9 2.05 -10.41 -14.17
CA VAL A 9 1.21 -10.54 -12.96
C VAL A 9 0.07 -9.53 -12.95
N LEU A 10 0.37 -8.26 -13.17
CA LEU A 10 -0.64 -7.19 -13.20
C LEU A 10 -1.67 -7.41 -14.32
N SER A 11 -1.23 -7.91 -15.48
CA SER A 11 -2.09 -8.23 -16.61
C SER A 11 -3.12 -9.31 -16.24
N VAL A 12 -2.69 -10.36 -15.54
CA VAL A 12 -3.57 -11.44 -15.07
C VAL A 12 -4.58 -10.91 -14.05
N ILE A 13 -4.12 -10.13 -13.07
CA ILE A 13 -5.00 -9.56 -12.02
C ILE A 13 -6.09 -8.68 -12.65
N LEU A 14 -5.71 -7.74 -13.53
CA LEU A 14 -6.67 -6.83 -14.16
C LEU A 14 -7.61 -7.56 -15.12
N LYS A 15 -7.14 -8.61 -15.81
CA LYS A 15 -7.98 -9.46 -16.65
C LYS A 15 -9.02 -10.22 -15.83
N ASN A 16 -8.61 -10.81 -14.70
CA ASN A 16 -9.52 -11.52 -13.80
C ASN A 16 -10.56 -10.55 -13.17
N GLN A 17 -10.13 -9.33 -12.81
CA GLN A 17 -11.03 -8.29 -12.31
C GLN A 17 -12.04 -7.82 -13.35
N ASN A 18 -11.59 -7.60 -14.60
CA ASN A 18 -12.45 -7.18 -15.70
C ASN A 18 -13.49 -8.26 -16.03
N LYS A 19 -13.04 -9.51 -16.23
CA LYS A 19 -13.91 -10.63 -16.62
C LYS A 19 -14.77 -11.18 -15.47
N CYS A 20 -14.51 -10.75 -14.23
CA CYS A 20 -15.13 -11.31 -13.03
C CYS A 20 -14.89 -12.83 -12.93
N GLU A 21 -13.62 -13.21 -13.07
CA GLU A 21 -13.15 -14.58 -12.93
C GLU A 21 -12.54 -14.80 -11.52
N GLU A 22 -12.41 -16.07 -11.14
CA GLU A 22 -11.88 -16.51 -9.83
C GLU A 22 -12.63 -15.90 -8.63
N LYS A 23 -12.00 -14.93 -7.95
CA LYS A 23 -12.48 -14.31 -6.70
C LYS A 23 -13.33 -13.08 -6.97
N TYR A 24 -13.40 -12.60 -8.21
CA TYR A 24 -14.08 -11.35 -8.55
C TYR A 24 -15.51 -11.61 -9.03
N LYS A 25 -16.50 -10.98 -8.39
CA LYS A 25 -17.90 -11.06 -8.79
C LYS A 25 -18.35 -9.73 -9.41
N LYS A 26 -19.39 -9.79 -10.25
CA LYS A 26 -20.04 -8.58 -10.79
C LYS A 26 -20.69 -7.72 -9.69
N THR A 27 -21.01 -8.30 -8.55
CA THR A 27 -21.57 -7.61 -7.38
C THR A 27 -20.54 -6.76 -6.64
N HIS A 28 -19.24 -6.94 -6.88
CA HIS A 28 -18.21 -6.13 -6.23
C HIS A 28 -18.19 -4.73 -6.85
N ILE A 29 -18.66 -3.76 -6.08
CA ILE A 29 -18.71 -2.34 -6.47
C ILE A 29 -17.30 -1.76 -6.59
N HIS A 30 -16.36 -2.22 -5.75
CA HIS A 30 -14.99 -1.75 -5.74
C HIS A 30 -13.98 -2.90 -5.84
N LYS A 31 -13.07 -2.80 -6.81
CA LYS A 31 -11.98 -3.76 -7.07
C LYS A 31 -10.67 -2.99 -7.05
N TRP A 32 -9.98 -3.01 -5.93
CA TRP A 32 -8.75 -2.26 -5.71
C TRP A 32 -7.55 -3.11 -6.08
N THR A 33 -6.63 -2.53 -6.84
CA THR A 33 -5.30 -3.07 -7.09
C THR A 33 -4.30 -2.07 -6.52
N ILE A 34 -3.56 -2.50 -5.51
CA ILE A 34 -2.57 -1.67 -4.80
C ILE A 34 -1.19 -2.07 -5.31
N LEU A 35 -0.42 -1.08 -5.71
CA LEU A 35 0.96 -1.21 -6.15
C LEU A 35 1.82 -0.47 -5.13
N ASP A 36 2.40 -1.24 -4.22
CA ASP A 36 3.29 -0.78 -3.16
C ASP A 36 4.74 -0.98 -3.61
N GLY A 37 5.45 0.13 -3.77
CA GLY A 37 6.86 0.14 -4.14
C GLY A 37 7.29 1.41 -4.87
N ASP A 38 8.60 1.61 -4.94
CA ASP A 38 9.18 2.76 -5.63
C ASP A 38 8.88 2.73 -7.14
N VAL A 39 8.67 3.92 -7.69
CA VAL A 39 8.36 4.11 -9.10
C VAL A 39 9.63 4.24 -9.91
N ASP A 40 9.79 3.37 -10.90
CA ASP A 40 10.81 3.50 -11.96
C ASP A 40 10.16 3.95 -13.26
N THR A 41 10.91 4.74 -14.01
CA THR A 41 10.50 5.30 -15.30
C THR A 41 10.01 4.23 -16.28
N LEU A 42 10.68 3.06 -16.32
CA LEU A 42 10.38 2.01 -17.29
C LEU A 42 8.99 1.37 -17.07
N TRP A 43 8.65 1.06 -15.82
CA TRP A 43 7.39 0.36 -15.54
C TRP A 43 6.21 1.33 -15.48
N ILE A 44 6.41 2.56 -14.98
CA ILE A 44 5.33 3.54 -14.91
C ILE A 44 4.91 4.03 -16.30
N GLU A 45 5.84 4.11 -17.24
CA GLU A 45 5.52 4.45 -18.64
C GLU A 45 4.66 3.38 -19.30
N SER A 46 4.88 2.11 -18.95
CA SER A 46 4.07 0.99 -19.44
C SER A 46 2.60 1.08 -18.96
N LEU A 47 2.32 1.89 -17.94
CA LEU A 47 0.98 2.14 -17.39
C LEU A 47 0.35 3.45 -17.88
N ASN A 48 1.02 4.22 -18.74
CA ASN A 48 0.54 5.53 -19.18
C ASN A 48 -0.88 5.49 -19.78
N THR A 49 -1.20 4.46 -20.57
CA THR A 49 -2.53 4.31 -21.22
C THR A 49 -3.63 3.84 -20.28
N VAL A 50 -3.27 3.26 -19.14
CA VAL A 50 -4.26 2.87 -18.12
C VAL A 50 -4.54 4.02 -17.16
N MET A 51 -3.56 4.91 -16.99
CA MET A 51 -3.69 6.10 -16.15
C MET A 51 -4.38 7.27 -16.87
N ASP A 52 -4.27 7.37 -18.19
CA ASP A 52 -4.94 8.41 -18.99
C ASP A 52 -6.48 8.22 -19.10
N ASP A 53 -7.15 9.02 -19.92
CA ASP A 53 -8.60 8.98 -20.11
C ASP A 53 -9.11 7.71 -20.80
N ASN A 54 -8.24 6.97 -21.50
CA ASN A 54 -8.62 5.73 -22.16
C ASN A 54 -8.93 4.64 -21.14
N LYS A 55 -8.22 4.64 -19.99
CA LYS A 55 -8.35 3.62 -18.94
C LYS A 55 -8.17 2.20 -19.49
N VAL A 56 -7.21 1.99 -20.39
CA VAL A 56 -6.91 0.68 -21.01
C VAL A 56 -5.46 0.29 -20.78
N LEU A 57 -5.23 -0.88 -20.21
CA LEU A 57 -3.90 -1.48 -20.18
C LEU A 57 -3.59 -2.12 -21.53
N THR A 58 -2.54 -1.64 -22.19
CA THR A 58 -2.05 -2.21 -23.46
C THR A 58 -0.83 -3.08 -23.19
N LEU A 59 -0.92 -4.36 -23.49
CA LEU A 59 0.18 -5.30 -23.34
C LEU A 59 1.07 -5.31 -24.59
N VAL A 60 2.32 -5.73 -24.43
CA VAL A 60 3.26 -5.96 -25.54
C VAL A 60 2.79 -7.04 -26.53
N SER A 61 1.90 -7.93 -26.09
CA SER A 61 1.20 -8.89 -26.95
C SER A 61 0.11 -8.26 -27.83
N ASN A 62 -0.09 -6.93 -27.72
CA ASN A 62 -1.17 -6.16 -28.32
C ASN A 62 -2.56 -6.45 -27.72
N ASP A 63 -2.64 -7.24 -26.65
CA ASP A 63 -3.86 -7.42 -25.86
C ASP A 63 -4.22 -6.12 -25.14
N ARG A 64 -5.52 -5.79 -25.14
CA ARG A 64 -6.07 -4.60 -24.50
C ARG A 64 -7.04 -4.98 -23.40
N ILE A 65 -6.78 -4.51 -22.19
CA ILE A 65 -7.61 -4.80 -21.00
C ILE A 65 -8.18 -3.46 -20.51
N PRO A 66 -9.47 -3.17 -20.80
CA PRO A 66 -10.10 -1.95 -20.31
C PRO A 66 -10.38 -2.04 -18.81
N LEU A 67 -10.28 -0.93 -18.10
CA LEU A 67 -10.71 -0.84 -16.71
C LEU A 67 -12.22 -0.62 -16.65
N THR A 68 -12.88 -1.41 -15.82
CA THR A 68 -14.30 -1.21 -15.53
C THR A 68 -14.48 -0.10 -14.49
N PRO A 69 -15.64 0.57 -14.42
CA PRO A 69 -15.90 1.60 -13.40
C PRO A 69 -15.78 1.13 -11.95
N SER A 70 -15.81 -0.18 -11.71
CA SER A 70 -15.58 -0.79 -10.39
C SER A 70 -14.11 -0.86 -9.99
N MET A 71 -13.19 -0.80 -10.96
CA MET A 71 -11.76 -1.01 -10.73
C MET A 71 -11.06 0.29 -10.30
N ARG A 72 -10.13 0.18 -9.36
CA ARG A 72 -9.29 1.28 -8.86
C ARG A 72 -7.85 0.82 -8.78
N LEU A 73 -6.93 1.65 -9.24
CA LEU A 73 -5.48 1.48 -9.09
C LEU A 73 -5.01 2.47 -8.03
N LEU A 74 -4.28 1.99 -7.03
CA LEU A 74 -3.65 2.81 -6.01
C LEU A 74 -2.15 2.56 -6.04
N PHE A 75 -1.37 3.62 -5.99
CA PHE A 75 0.09 3.56 -5.93
C PHE A 75 0.52 4.09 -4.56
N GLU A 76 1.19 3.25 -3.79
CA GLU A 76 1.92 3.69 -2.60
C GLU A 76 3.39 3.83 -2.99
N VAL A 77 3.90 5.05 -2.86
CA VAL A 77 5.23 5.41 -3.34
C VAL A 77 5.91 6.31 -2.31
N SER A 78 7.18 6.03 -2.01
CA SER A 78 7.96 6.87 -1.08
C SER A 78 8.34 8.20 -1.71
N ASN A 79 8.63 8.19 -3.02
CA ASN A 79 9.03 9.36 -3.79
C ASN A 79 8.70 9.21 -5.27
N LEU A 80 8.59 10.35 -5.96
CA LEU A 80 8.28 10.43 -7.40
C LEU A 80 9.47 10.94 -8.23
N LYS A 81 10.71 10.79 -7.75
CA LYS A 81 11.89 11.39 -8.40
C LYS A 81 12.07 10.93 -9.85
N ASN A 82 11.69 9.69 -10.15
CA ASN A 82 11.84 9.06 -11.47
C ASN A 82 10.57 9.16 -12.34
N ALA A 83 9.49 9.77 -11.83
CA ALA A 83 8.24 9.93 -12.55
C ALA A 83 8.18 11.31 -13.23
N SER A 84 7.75 11.34 -14.49
CA SER A 84 7.56 12.62 -15.18
C SER A 84 6.34 13.36 -14.61
N PRO A 85 6.32 14.71 -14.58
CA PRO A 85 5.15 15.47 -14.17
C PRO A 85 3.88 15.12 -14.97
N ALA A 86 4.04 14.78 -16.26
CA ALA A 86 2.95 14.36 -17.14
C ALA A 86 2.36 12.97 -16.82
N THR A 87 3.14 12.12 -16.14
CA THR A 87 2.67 10.82 -15.64
C THR A 87 1.83 11.03 -14.38
N VAL A 88 2.36 11.83 -13.45
CA VAL A 88 1.74 12.10 -12.15
C VAL A 88 0.44 12.91 -12.32
N SER A 89 0.35 13.77 -13.34
CA SER A 89 -0.85 14.57 -13.61
C SER A 89 -2.07 13.77 -14.06
N ARG A 90 -1.92 12.48 -14.41
CA ARG A 90 -3.01 11.62 -14.87
C ARG A 90 -3.80 10.99 -13.71
N GLY A 91 -3.26 11.07 -12.50
CA GLY A 91 -3.86 10.55 -11.28
C GLY A 91 -4.05 11.63 -10.22
N GLY A 92 -4.83 11.30 -9.18
CA GLY A 92 -4.85 12.10 -7.95
C GLY A 92 -3.59 11.81 -7.13
N VAL A 93 -2.96 12.86 -6.59
CA VAL A 93 -1.82 12.74 -5.69
C VAL A 93 -2.24 13.17 -4.30
N LEU A 94 -2.01 12.30 -3.32
CA LEU A 94 -2.12 12.62 -1.91
C LEU A 94 -0.71 12.62 -1.32
N PHE A 95 -0.29 13.76 -0.79
CA PHE A 95 0.97 13.89 -0.07
C PHE A 95 0.68 13.96 1.43
N ILE A 96 1.36 13.13 2.20
CA ILE A 96 1.21 13.05 3.66
C ILE A 96 2.52 13.52 4.29
N ASN A 97 2.48 14.59 5.06
CA ASN A 97 3.67 15.01 5.82
C ASN A 97 3.85 14.12 7.04
N GLU A 98 5.11 13.79 7.37
CA GLU A 98 5.44 13.03 8.59
C GLU A 98 5.00 13.78 9.86
N THR A 99 5.05 15.11 9.84
CA THR A 99 4.61 15.97 10.94
C THR A 99 3.11 15.90 11.21
N ASP A 100 2.29 15.60 10.19
CA ASP A 100 0.84 15.61 10.31
C ASP A 100 0.32 14.34 11.04
N ILE A 101 1.04 13.23 10.92
CA ILE A 101 0.73 11.98 11.63
C ILE A 101 1.20 12.08 13.09
N GLY A 102 2.42 12.57 13.29
CA GLY A 102 3.06 12.67 14.60
C GLY A 102 3.29 11.31 15.29
N TRP A 103 3.88 11.33 16.48
CA TRP A 103 4.21 10.11 17.24
C TRP A 103 3.03 9.57 18.06
N ASN A 104 2.04 10.41 18.37
CA ASN A 104 0.95 10.11 19.32
C ASN A 104 0.10 8.89 18.90
N PRO A 105 -0.32 8.73 17.61
CA PRO A 105 -1.08 7.55 17.19
C PRO A 105 -0.33 6.22 17.38
N PHE A 106 1.00 6.22 17.19
CA PHE A 106 1.83 5.03 17.37
C PHE A 106 1.87 4.59 18.85
N VAL A 107 2.04 5.54 19.76
CA VAL A 107 2.03 5.28 21.21
C VAL A 107 0.67 4.78 21.67
N ASN A 108 -0.42 5.42 21.24
CA ASN A 108 -1.77 5.00 21.62
C ASN A 108 -2.08 3.58 21.10
N SER A 109 -1.74 3.28 19.84
CA SER A 109 -1.94 1.94 19.27
C SER A 109 -1.13 0.85 20.01
N TRP A 110 0.11 1.18 20.42
CA TRP A 110 0.94 0.28 21.21
C TRP A 110 0.35 0.05 22.62
N LEU A 111 -0.06 1.12 23.30
CA LEU A 111 -0.71 1.04 24.61
C LEU A 111 -1.99 0.20 24.54
N ASP A 112 -2.87 0.45 23.58
CA ASP A 112 -4.12 -0.29 23.39
C ASP A 112 -3.88 -1.79 23.15
N ARG A 113 -2.87 -2.13 22.34
CA ARG A 113 -2.49 -3.54 22.09
C ARG A 113 -1.86 -4.20 23.31
N SER A 114 -1.26 -3.43 24.22
CA SER A 114 -0.65 -3.95 25.45
C SER A 114 -1.66 -4.23 26.57
N GLN A 115 -2.84 -3.59 26.56
CA GLN A 115 -3.86 -3.77 27.62
C GLN A 115 -4.39 -5.21 27.79
N PRO A 116 -4.61 -6.03 26.74
CA PRO A 116 -5.02 -7.43 26.89
C PRO A 116 -3.95 -8.29 27.59
N TYR A 117 -2.67 -7.99 27.38
CA TYR A 117 -1.57 -8.63 28.10
C TYR A 117 -1.59 -8.25 29.58
N MET A 118 -1.92 -6.99 29.90
CA MET A 118 -2.02 -6.50 31.27
C MET A 118 -3.17 -7.13 32.06
N LYS A 119 -4.34 -7.36 31.45
CA LYS A 119 -5.49 -8.02 32.11
C LYS A 119 -5.26 -9.51 32.36
N ALA A 120 -4.59 -10.22 31.44
CA ALA A 120 -4.27 -11.64 31.63
C ALA A 120 -3.29 -11.88 32.80
N THR A 121 -2.42 -10.90 33.11
CA THR A 121 -1.53 -10.92 34.28
C THR A 121 -2.19 -10.49 35.60
N GLU A 122 -3.36 -9.86 35.59
CA GLU A 122 -4.06 -9.46 36.83
C GLU A 122 -4.85 -10.62 37.46
N ASP A 123 -5.34 -11.57 36.67
CA ASP A 123 -6.07 -12.76 37.16
C ASP A 123 -5.15 -13.84 37.77
N SER A 124 -3.85 -13.63 37.76
CA SER A 124 -2.86 -14.55 38.36
C SER A 124 -1.87 -13.82 39.27
N LEU A 125 -2.31 -13.58 40.51
CA LEU A 125 -1.50 -13.33 41.72
C LEU A 125 -0.42 -12.24 41.62
N SER A 126 -0.72 -11.06 42.18
CA SER A 126 0.23 -10.10 42.76
C SER A 126 1.62 -10.03 42.11
N ILE A 127 1.70 -9.47 40.90
CA ILE A 127 2.98 -9.07 40.31
C ILE A 127 3.05 -7.55 40.35
N GLN A 128 3.88 -7.04 41.24
CA GLN A 128 4.37 -5.66 41.19
C GLN A 128 4.86 -5.38 39.78
N TYR A 129 4.25 -4.40 39.10
CA TYR A 129 4.67 -4.00 37.76
C TYR A 129 6.20 -3.90 37.73
N PRO A 130 6.90 -4.56 36.79
CA PRO A 130 8.29 -4.20 36.59
C PRO A 130 8.25 -2.70 36.26
N PRO A 131 8.92 -1.84 37.05
CA PRO A 131 8.97 -0.42 36.73
C PRO A 131 9.42 -0.35 35.28
N ILE A 132 8.75 0.46 34.45
CA ILE A 132 9.21 0.73 33.08
C ILE A 132 10.68 1.04 33.24
N ASN A 133 11.53 0.06 32.90
CA ASN A 133 12.91 0.17 33.29
C ASN A 133 13.45 1.37 32.51
N GLU A 134 14.41 2.09 33.09
CA GLU A 134 15.02 3.22 32.41
C GLU A 134 15.54 2.81 31.02
N VAL A 135 15.75 1.51 30.75
CA VAL A 135 16.04 0.95 29.43
C VAL A 135 14.85 1.04 28.46
N ALA A 136 13.61 0.73 28.84
CA ALA A 136 12.43 0.85 27.96
C ALA A 136 12.10 2.31 27.68
N LYS A 137 12.23 3.19 28.69
CA LYS A 137 12.20 4.65 28.48
C LYS A 137 13.35 5.10 27.60
N ALA A 138 14.57 4.63 27.82
CA ALA A 138 15.75 5.02 27.04
C ALA A 138 15.74 4.45 25.62
N VAL A 139 15.13 3.29 25.38
CA VAL A 139 14.93 2.72 24.04
C VAL A 139 13.84 3.51 23.32
N PHE A 140 12.75 3.85 24.00
CA PHE A 140 11.74 4.77 23.47
C PHE A 140 12.36 6.14 23.14
N PHE A 141 13.08 6.77 24.07
CA PHE A 141 13.74 8.04 23.84
C PHE A 141 14.88 7.96 22.82
N ARG A 142 15.68 6.89 22.76
CA ARG A 142 16.75 6.74 21.73
C ARG A 142 16.18 6.52 20.33
N CYS A 143 15.15 5.69 20.19
CA CYS A 143 14.54 5.43 18.89
C CYS A 143 13.79 6.66 18.35
N PHE A 144 13.22 7.50 19.23
CA PHE A 144 12.44 8.66 18.83
C PHE A 144 13.18 10.01 18.91
N GLN A 145 14.30 10.14 19.64
CA GLN A 145 15.16 11.34 19.56
C GLN A 145 15.91 11.46 18.22
N SER A 146 16.06 10.37 17.47
CA SER A 146 16.66 10.44 16.13
C SER A 146 15.67 10.92 15.06
N TYR A 147 14.39 11.14 15.43
CA TYR A 147 13.29 11.52 14.54
C TYR A 147 12.73 12.93 14.82
N ILE A 148 13.39 13.71 15.68
CA ILE A 148 13.22 15.17 15.86
C ILE A 148 14.55 15.83 15.54
#